data_AF-A0A653V378-F1
#
_entry.id   AF-A0A653V378-F1
#
_cell.length_a   1.000
_cell.length_b   1.000
_cell.length_c   1.000
_cell.angle_alpha   90.00
_cell.angle_beta   90.00
_cell.angle_gamma   90.00
#
_symmetry.space_group_name_H-M   'P 1'
#
loop_
_entity.id
_entity.type
_entity.pdbx_description
1 polymer ?
#
loop_
_entity_poly.entity_id
_entity_poly.type
_entity_poly.pdbx_seq_one_letter_code
_entity_poly.pdbx_strand_id
1 'polypeptide(L)'
;MYGLLIFVASWLMLATFMARAAGVGIPAVRQAPARFPAVIALLAGAILINLAAMTLTFSLASLQPVHPFVLLLAQFLGSAALAVVAGQACSKRYFARAQPWYGIAAAAIFLAAAFVPVAWFVLGNALERLFGVHWIY
;
A
#
# COMPACT_ATOMS: atom_id res chain seq x y z
N MET A 1 1.76 19.59 -15.58
CA MET A 1 2.62 18.42 -15.87
C MET A 1 2.59 17.36 -14.76
N TYR A 2 2.79 17.73 -13.49
CA TYR A 2 2.79 16.78 -12.36
C TYR A 2 1.49 16.00 -12.16
N GLY A 3 0.33 16.60 -12.42
CA GLY A 3 -0.97 15.92 -12.30
C GLY A 3 -1.12 14.72 -13.24
N LEU A 4 -0.64 14.84 -14.50
CA LEU A 4 -0.69 13.71 -15.46
C LEU A 4 0.23 12.58 -15.01
N LEU A 5 1.43 12.89 -14.51
CA LEU A 5 2.37 11.90 -13.99
C LEU A 5 1.78 11.15 -12.79
N ILE A 6 1.19 11.87 -11.83
CA ILE A 6 0.53 11.26 -10.66
C ILE A 6 -0.64 10.40 -11.09
N PHE A 7 -1.46 10.86 -12.04
CA PHE A 7 -2.59 10.10 -12.55
C PHE A 7 -2.13 8.78 -13.19
N VAL A 8 -1.14 8.83 -14.10
CA VAL A 8 -0.58 7.63 -14.74
C VAL A 8 0.05 6.71 -13.71
N ALA A 9 0.85 7.23 -12.77
CA ALA A 9 1.46 6.44 -11.70
C ALA A 9 0.40 5.77 -10.82
N SER A 10 -0.66 6.49 -10.46
CA SER A 10 -1.77 5.96 -9.65
C SER A 10 -2.46 4.79 -10.35
N TRP A 11 -2.76 4.95 -11.63
CA TRP A 11 -3.37 3.89 -12.45
C TRP A 11 -2.47 2.68 -12.59
N LEU A 12 -1.17 2.89 -12.85
CA LEU A 12 -0.21 1.80 -12.96
C LEU A 12 -0.05 1.03 -11.63
N MET A 13 0.03 1.75 -10.51
CA MET A 13 0.09 1.14 -9.19
C MET A 13 -1.18 0.34 -8.90
N LEU A 14 -2.35 0.93 -9.13
CA LEU A 14 -3.64 0.28 -8.91
C LEU A 14 -3.74 -1.00 -9.73
N ALA A 15 -3.53 -0.95 -11.04
CA ALA A 15 -3.68 -2.09 -11.93
C ALA A 15 -2.65 -3.20 -11.63
N THR A 16 -1.36 -2.83 -11.50
CA THR A 16 -0.27 -3.80 -11.32
C THR A 16 -0.38 -4.51 -9.99
N PHE A 17 -0.60 -3.76 -8.90
CA PHE A 17 -0.62 -4.35 -7.57
C PHE A 17 -1.96 -5.00 -7.24
N MET A 18 -3.10 -4.55 -7.79
CA MET A 18 -4.37 -5.29 -7.68
C MET A 18 -4.28 -6.66 -8.36
N ALA A 19 -3.75 -6.72 -9.58
CA ALA A 19 -3.59 -7.99 -10.29
C ALA A 19 -2.70 -8.96 -9.49
N ARG A 20 -1.61 -8.47 -8.91
CA ARG A 20 -0.73 -9.28 -8.05
C ARG A 20 -1.39 -9.69 -6.74
N ALA A 21 -2.11 -8.79 -6.08
CA ALA A 21 -2.84 -9.08 -4.86
C ALA A 21 -3.91 -10.15 -5.10
N ALA A 22 -4.67 -10.07 -6.19
CA ALA A 22 -5.66 -11.07 -6.56
C ALA A 22 -4.99 -12.42 -6.92
N GLY A 23 -3.92 -12.39 -7.71
CA GLY A 23 -3.20 -13.58 -8.17
C GLY A 23 -2.61 -14.42 -7.05
N VAL A 24 -2.20 -13.80 -5.94
CA VAL A 24 -1.66 -14.52 -4.77
C VAL A 24 -2.73 -14.70 -3.67
N GLY A 25 -3.58 -13.69 -3.46
CA GLY A 25 -4.54 -13.65 -2.36
C GLY A 25 -5.72 -14.61 -2.54
N ILE A 26 -6.32 -14.68 -3.73
CA ILE A 26 -7.45 -15.59 -4.01
C ILE A 26 -7.05 -17.05 -3.73
N PRO A 27 -5.95 -17.59 -4.29
CA PRO A 27 -5.56 -18.97 -4.00
C PRO A 27 -5.14 -19.15 -2.54
N ALA A 28 -4.45 -18.20 -1.92
CA ALA A 28 -4.05 -18.30 -0.52
C ALA A 28 -5.23 -18.35 0.45
N VAL A 29 -6.27 -17.53 0.23
CA VAL A 29 -7.51 -17.55 1.02
C VAL A 29 -8.28 -18.85 0.78
N ARG A 30 -8.33 -19.36 -0.46
CA ARG A 30 -8.99 -20.64 -0.76
C ARG A 30 -8.34 -21.83 -0.08
N GLN A 31 -7.01 -21.80 0.07
CA GLN A 31 -6.20 -22.82 0.76
C GLN A 31 -6.18 -22.65 2.28
N ALA A 32 -6.60 -21.51 2.82
CA ALA A 32 -6.60 -21.29 4.25
C ALA A 32 -7.65 -22.19 4.95
N PRO A 33 -7.31 -22.77 6.13
CA PRO A 33 -8.23 -23.63 6.87
C PRO A 33 -9.48 -22.88 7.34
N ALA A 34 -9.36 -21.58 7.60
CA ALA A 34 -10.46 -20.69 7.94
C ALA A 34 -10.47 -19.49 6.98
N ARG A 35 -11.34 -19.54 5.96
CA ARG A 35 -11.39 -18.54 4.88
C ARG A 35 -11.78 -17.15 5.36
N PHE A 36 -12.78 -17.06 6.24
CA PHE A 36 -13.29 -15.78 6.72
C PHE A 36 -12.23 -15.02 7.56
N PRO A 37 -11.57 -15.65 8.56
CA PRO A 37 -10.42 -15.04 9.24
C PRO A 37 -9.29 -14.64 8.30
N ALA A 38 -9.01 -15.43 7.26
CA ALA A 38 -7.98 -15.11 6.27
C ALA A 38 -8.29 -13.82 5.48
N VAL A 39 -9.55 -13.62 5.08
CA VAL A 39 -9.99 -12.37 4.43
C VAL A 39 -9.86 -11.19 5.39
N ILE A 40 -10.30 -11.35 6.64
CA ILE A 40 -10.15 -10.29 7.66
C ILE A 40 -8.68 -9.93 7.84
N ALA A 41 -7.79 -10.92 8.00
CA ALA A 41 -6.36 -10.70 8.17
C ALA A 41 -5.74 -9.99 6.96
N LEU A 42 -6.18 -10.32 5.74
CA LEU A 42 -5.74 -9.65 4.52
C LEU A 42 -6.15 -8.18 4.52
N LEU A 43 -7.44 -7.89 4.76
CA LEU A 43 -7.97 -6.53 4.75
C LEU A 43 -7.38 -5.68 5.88
N ALA A 44 -7.36 -6.23 7.10
CA ALA A 44 -6.76 -5.56 8.26
C ALA A 44 -5.27 -5.29 8.01
N GLY A 45 -4.53 -6.27 7.49
CA GLY A 45 -3.13 -6.10 7.12
C GLY A 45 -2.93 -5.00 6.09
N ALA A 46 -3.74 -4.97 5.02
CA ALA A 46 -3.64 -3.94 3.99
C ALA A 46 -3.92 -2.53 4.54
N ILE A 47 -4.96 -2.40 5.36
CA ILE A 47 -5.33 -1.14 6.02
C ILE A 47 -4.21 -0.68 6.96
N LEU A 48 -3.71 -1.56 7.84
CA LEU A 48 -2.67 -1.23 8.81
C LEU A 48 -1.36 -0.81 8.12
N ILE A 49 -0.94 -1.52 7.06
CA ILE A 49 0.26 -1.16 6.30
C ILE A 49 0.09 0.21 5.65
N ASN A 50 -1.06 0.47 5.04
CA ASN A 50 -1.32 1.74 4.37
C ASN A 50 -1.37 2.90 5.39
N LEU A 51 -2.11 2.75 6.49
CA LEU A 51 -2.17 3.74 7.57
C LEU A 51 -0.80 4.00 8.20
N ALA A 52 -0.01 2.95 8.45
CA ALA A 52 1.35 3.09 8.98
C ALA A 52 2.24 3.88 8.01
N ALA A 53 2.18 3.57 6.72
CA ALA A 53 2.96 4.27 5.71
C ALA A 53 2.53 5.74 5.58
N MET A 54 1.23 6.04 5.57
CA MET A 54 0.73 7.42 5.54
C MET A 54 1.10 8.19 6.80
N THR A 55 0.93 7.58 7.97
CA THR A 55 1.28 8.19 9.26
C THR A 55 2.76 8.53 9.32
N LEU A 56 3.62 7.61 8.89
CA LEU A 56 5.06 7.85 8.82
C LEU A 56 5.39 9.03 7.91
N THR A 57 4.79 9.06 6.71
CA THR A 57 5.05 10.11 5.72
C THR A 57 4.57 11.49 6.17
N PHE A 58 3.38 11.58 6.78
CA PHE A 58 2.89 12.85 7.34
C PHE A 58 3.66 13.28 8.60
N SER A 59 4.09 12.33 9.45
CA SER A 59 4.98 12.61 10.57
C SER A 59 6.34 13.16 10.11
N LEU A 60 6.87 12.68 8.99
CA LEU A 60 8.10 13.23 8.42
C LEU A 60 7.88 14.62 7.82
N ALA A 61 6.75 14.82 7.14
CA ALA A 61 6.39 16.11 6.56
C ALA A 61 6.03 17.17 7.60
N SER A 62 5.71 16.81 8.85
CA SER A 62 5.50 17.80 9.92
C SER A 62 6.80 18.37 10.47
N LEU A 63 7.95 17.74 10.19
CA LEU A 63 9.25 18.20 10.70
C LEU A 63 9.81 19.37 9.87
N GLN A 64 9.46 19.44 8.59
CA GLN A 64 9.96 20.47 7.68
C GLN A 64 8.90 20.81 6.62
N PRO A 65 8.86 22.05 6.11
CA PRO A 65 8.01 22.38 4.98
C PRO A 65 8.39 21.53 3.76
N VAL A 66 7.43 20.84 3.16
CA VAL A 66 7.64 19.98 2.00
C VAL A 66 6.64 20.34 0.91
N HIS A 67 7.04 20.20 -0.35
CA HIS A 67 6.14 20.35 -1.48
C HIS A 67 5.24 19.09 -1.59
N PRO A 68 3.90 19.22 -1.61
CA PRO A 68 2.97 18.08 -1.49
C PRO A 68 3.16 17.05 -2.60
N PHE A 69 3.52 17.50 -3.80
CA PHE A 69 3.78 16.60 -4.94
C PHE A 69 5.04 15.74 -4.74
N VAL A 70 6.07 16.27 -4.06
CA VAL A 70 7.30 15.51 -3.77
C VAL A 70 7.00 14.43 -2.74
N LEU A 71 6.24 14.79 -1.69
CA LEU A 71 5.83 13.84 -0.66
C LEU A 71 4.96 12.71 -1.22
N LEU A 72 3.99 13.06 -2.07
CA LEU A 72 3.13 12.09 -2.75
C LEU A 72 3.93 11.13 -3.64
N LEU A 73 4.87 11.67 -4.43
CA LEU A 73 5.73 10.86 -5.29
C LEU A 73 6.63 9.94 -4.47
N ALA A 74 7.22 10.44 -3.38
CA ALA A 74 8.03 9.65 -2.46
C ALA A 74 7.20 8.51 -1.83
N GLN A 75 5.96 8.80 -1.43
CA GLN A 75 5.04 7.81 -0.88
C GLN A 75 4.70 6.71 -1.89
N PHE A 76 4.45 7.09 -3.15
CA PHE A 76 4.15 6.14 -4.23
C PHE A 76 5.34 5.22 -4.50
N LEU A 77 6.54 5.80 -4.67
CA LEU A 77 7.76 5.06 -4.93
C LEU A 77 8.14 4.17 -3.74
N GLY A 78 8.07 4.67 -2.52
CA GLY A 78 8.38 3.92 -1.30
C GLY A 78 7.43 2.74 -1.11
N SER A 79 6.13 2.95 -1.30
CA SER A 79 5.13 1.89 -1.20
C SER A 79 5.26 0.85 -2.32
N ALA A 80 5.54 1.30 -3.55
CA ALA A 80 5.80 0.40 -4.67
C ALA A 80 7.06 -0.44 -4.43
N ALA A 81 8.15 0.17 -3.96
CA ALA A 81 9.39 -0.53 -3.64
C ALA A 81 9.19 -1.56 -2.52
N LEU A 82 8.51 -1.17 -1.43
CA LEU A 82 8.16 -2.07 -0.34
C LEU A 82 7.33 -3.25 -0.85
N ALA A 83 6.33 -2.98 -1.71
CA ALA A 83 5.51 -4.03 -2.29
C ALA A 83 6.28 -4.97 -3.21
N VAL A 84 7.21 -4.44 -4.02
CA VAL A 84 8.07 -5.26 -4.85
C VAL A 84 9.01 -6.11 -4.00
N VAL A 85 9.65 -5.57 -2.97
CA VAL A 85 10.62 -6.32 -2.15
C VAL A 85 9.92 -7.30 -1.22
N ALA A 86 9.09 -6.79 -0.29
CA ALA A 86 8.45 -7.60 0.73
C ALA A 86 7.32 -8.47 0.15
N GLY A 87 6.49 -7.91 -0.73
CA GLY A 87 5.40 -8.65 -1.38
C GLY A 87 5.91 -9.80 -2.25
N GLN A 88 6.98 -9.60 -3.04
CA GLN A 88 7.59 -10.70 -3.80
C GLN A 88 8.29 -11.71 -2.91
N ALA A 89 8.97 -11.29 -1.85
CA ALA A 89 9.59 -12.23 -0.92
C ALA A 89 8.54 -13.16 -0.26
N CYS A 90 7.41 -12.61 0.17
CA CYS A 90 6.29 -13.38 0.70
C CYS A 90 5.62 -14.26 -0.36
N SER A 91 5.41 -13.74 -1.57
CA SER A 91 4.85 -14.50 -2.71
C SER A 91 5.73 -15.71 -3.07
N LYS A 92 7.04 -15.52 -3.18
CA LYS A 92 8.00 -16.61 -3.43
C LYS A 92 7.94 -17.67 -2.34
N ARG A 93 7.85 -17.27 -1.06
CA ARG A 93 7.71 -18.20 0.07
C ARG A 93 6.39 -18.95 0.04
N TYR A 94 5.30 -18.29 -0.35
CA TYR A 94 4.00 -18.94 -0.54
C TYR A 94 4.06 -20.04 -1.60
N PHE A 95 4.59 -19.74 -2.79
CA PHE A 95 4.70 -20.74 -3.86
C PHE A 95 5.71 -21.85 -3.55
N ALA A 96 6.77 -21.56 -2.78
CA ALA A 96 7.75 -22.58 -2.40
C ALA A 96 7.26 -23.51 -1.28
N ARG A 97 6.47 -23.01 -0.32
CA ARG A 97 6.07 -23.75 0.89
C ARG A 97 4.61 -24.15 0.93
N ALA A 98 3.79 -23.68 -0.01
CA ALA A 98 2.33 -23.83 -0.04
C ALA A 98 1.64 -23.43 1.29
N GLN A 99 2.24 -22.50 2.04
CA GLN A 99 1.71 -22.04 3.32
C GLN A 99 0.85 -20.78 3.12
N PRO A 100 -0.47 -20.83 3.36
CA PRO A 100 -1.41 -19.78 2.93
C PRO A 100 -1.15 -18.43 3.57
N TRP A 101 -0.61 -18.40 4.79
CA TRP A 101 -0.34 -17.16 5.50
C TRP A 101 0.67 -16.26 4.78
N TYR A 102 1.68 -16.83 4.09
CA TYR A 102 2.62 -16.03 3.30
C TYR A 102 1.92 -15.37 2.11
N GLY A 103 0.95 -16.07 1.51
CA GLY A 103 0.17 -15.55 0.39
C GLY A 103 -0.80 -14.45 0.82
N ILE A 104 -1.43 -14.62 1.99
CA ILE A 104 -2.27 -13.59 2.63
C ILE A 104 -1.45 -12.33 2.91
N ALA A 105 -0.26 -12.49 3.52
CA ALA A 105 0.63 -11.37 3.81
C ALA A 105 1.12 -10.67 2.52
N ALA A 106 1.53 -11.43 1.50
CA ALA A 106 1.92 -10.88 0.20
C ALA A 106 0.78 -10.09 -0.44
N ALA A 107 -0.44 -10.64 -0.44
CA ALA A 107 -1.61 -9.99 -0.98
C ALA A 107 -1.97 -8.72 -0.22
N ALA A 108 -1.89 -8.72 1.11
CA ALA A 108 -2.11 -7.54 1.94
C ALA A 108 -1.11 -6.41 1.60
N ILE A 109 0.17 -6.74 1.41
CA ILE A 109 1.21 -5.78 1.02
C ILE A 109 0.93 -5.19 -0.37
N PHE A 110 0.62 -6.04 -1.36
CA PHE A 110 0.30 -5.56 -2.70
C PHE A 110 -0.97 -4.71 -2.70
N LEU A 111 -2.00 -5.13 -1.96
CA LEU A 111 -3.25 -4.40 -1.84
C LEU A 111 -3.03 -3.03 -1.17
N ALA A 112 -2.24 -2.99 -0.10
CA ALA A 112 -1.89 -1.73 0.58
C ALA A 112 -1.25 -0.74 -0.40
N ALA A 113 -0.29 -1.20 -1.22
CA ALA A 113 0.37 -0.38 -2.24
C ALA A 113 -0.59 0.07 -3.35
N ALA A 114 -1.49 -0.81 -3.80
CA ALA A 114 -2.50 -0.48 -4.81
C ALA A 114 -3.44 0.66 -4.35
N PHE A 115 -3.76 0.70 -3.06
CA PHE A 115 -4.68 1.69 -2.48
C PHE A 115 -4.01 2.99 -2.00
N VAL A 116 -2.67 3.11 -2.08
CA VAL A 116 -1.98 4.36 -1.67
C VAL A 116 -2.54 5.60 -2.34
N PRO A 117 -2.77 5.64 -3.67
CA PRO A 117 -3.34 6.84 -4.31
C PRO A 117 -4.72 7.19 -3.74
N VAL A 118 -5.59 6.19 -3.60
CA VAL A 118 -6.95 6.37 -3.07
C VAL A 118 -6.90 6.88 -1.64
N ALA A 119 -6.09 6.25 -0.78
CA ALA A 119 -5.93 6.64 0.61
C ALA A 119 -5.39 8.07 0.74
N TRP A 120 -4.48 8.49 -0.14
CA TRP A 120 -3.99 9.86 -0.16
C TRP A 120 -5.09 10.87 -0.47
N PHE A 121 -5.92 10.62 -1.47
CA PHE A 121 -7.02 11.53 -1.81
C PHE A 121 -8.14 11.55 -0.76
N VAL A 122 -8.37 10.43 -0.07
CA VAL A 122 -9.43 10.32 0.95
C VAL A 122 -8.98 10.89 2.31
N LEU A 123 -7.76 10.57 2.74
CA LEU A 123 -7.27 10.86 4.09
C LEU A 123 -6.28 12.03 4.13
N GLY A 124 -5.74 12.46 3.00
CA GLY A 124 -4.64 13.44 2.95
C GLY A 124 -4.95 14.73 3.70
N ASN A 125 -6.14 15.32 3.50
CA ASN A 125 -6.55 16.54 4.20
C ASN A 125 -6.75 16.31 5.72
N ALA A 126 -7.30 15.16 6.11
CA ALA A 126 -7.43 14.83 7.53
C ALA A 126 -6.07 14.64 8.20
N LEU A 127 -5.13 13.98 7.53
CA LEU A 127 -3.77 13.77 8.01
C LEU A 127 -2.95 15.06 8.02
N GLU A 128 -3.11 15.94 7.02
CA GLU A 128 -2.51 17.27 7.02
C GLU A 128 -2.89 18.05 8.29
N ARG A 129 -4.18 18.07 8.63
CA ARG A 129 -4.68 18.72 9.84
C ARG A 129 -4.20 18.04 11.11
N LEU A 130 -4.16 16.71 11.13
CA LEU A 130 -3.73 15.94 12.30
C LEU A 130 -2.25 16.14 12.63
N PHE A 131 -1.41 16.21 11.60
CA PHE A 131 0.05 16.35 11.73
C PHE A 131 0.54 17.79 11.64
N GLY A 132 -0.34 18.76 11.36
CA GLY A 132 0.04 20.17 11.24
C GLY A 132 1.03 20.43 10.11
N VAL A 133 0.87 19.75 8.97
CA VAL A 133 1.80 19.85 7.85
C VAL A 133 1.63 21.21 7.15
N HIS A 134 2.74 21.92 6.96
CA HIS A 134 2.77 23.18 6.21
C HIS A 134 3.31 22.93 4.79
N TRP A 135 2.44 23.07 3.79
CA TRP A 135 2.81 22.92 2.40
C TRP A 135 3.56 24.13 1.85
N ILE A 136 4.59 23.86 1.04
CA ILE A 136 5.15 24.86 0.12
C ILE A 136 4.44 24.69 -1.22
N TYR A 137 3.79 25.74 -1.72
CA TYR A 137 3.14 25.79 -3.03
C TYR A 137 3.98 26.53 -4.07
#